data_AF-A0A3D6BHW1-F1
#
_entry.id   AF-A0A3D6BHW1-F1
#
_cell.length_a   1.000
_cell.length_b   1.000
_cell.length_c   1.000
_cell.angle_alpha   90.00
_cell.angle_beta   90.00
_cell.angle_gamma   90.00
#
_symmetry.space_group_name_H-M   'P 1'
#
loop_
_entity.id
_entity.type
_entity.pdbx_description
1 polymer ?
#
loop_
_entity_poly.entity_id
_entity_poly.type
_entity_poly.pdbx_seq_one_letter_code
_entity_poly.pdbx_strand_id
1 'polypeptide(L)'
;MRRGCCNDARSRCENARMGSKGKGGRPRSVHSRAHIITMLKVAKFGGSSMADAGQFRKVKSIIEADPARKVIVVSAAGKRFKDDHKLTDLLYLCHAHKKYGVSCDPVFDMIADRYREICAELGLSVDIDSELSALREEIEAGISKDKLVSRGEYFSAKLMADFLGYDFLNAELWLHFSFDGTIDKERSYEELERLASGRRIVTPGFYGAMPDGSIRVLTRGGSDVTGALAAAALDADVYENWTDVS
;
A
#
# COMPACT_ATOMS: atom_id res chain seq x y z
N MET A 1 41.60 -50.43 12.40
CA MET A 1 42.74 -51.33 12.67
C MET A 1 43.55 -50.76 13.84
N ARG A 2 43.92 -51.67 14.76
CA ARG A 2 44.69 -51.53 16.04
C ARG A 2 45.86 -50.51 15.97
N ARG A 3 46.38 -49.84 17.01
CA ARG A 3 46.63 -50.07 18.46
C ARG A 3 46.80 -48.64 19.09
N GLY A 4 46.57 -48.30 20.36
CA GLY A 4 46.57 -49.03 21.62
C GLY A 4 47.84 -48.75 22.44
N CYS A 5 47.74 -47.93 23.51
CA CYS A 5 48.46 -48.00 24.81
C CYS A 5 48.12 -46.74 25.63
N CYS A 6 47.25 -46.82 26.65
CA CYS A 6 47.50 -47.21 28.06
C CYS A 6 48.39 -46.23 28.84
N ASN A 7 47.82 -45.54 29.84
CA ASN A 7 47.97 -45.98 31.23
C ASN A 7 47.00 -45.32 32.20
N ASP A 8 46.40 -46.19 33.02
CA ASP A 8 45.69 -45.96 34.28
C ASP A 8 46.53 -45.18 35.30
N ALA A 9 45.87 -44.44 36.19
CA ALA A 9 46.01 -44.65 37.63
C ALA A 9 44.94 -43.88 38.43
N ARG A 10 44.34 -44.61 39.36
CA ARG A 10 43.30 -44.23 40.31
C ARG A 10 43.84 -43.31 41.43
N SER A 11 42.90 -42.60 42.06
CA SER A 11 42.60 -42.67 43.50
C SER A 11 42.67 -41.35 44.31
N ARG A 12 41.54 -41.13 45.03
CA ARG A 12 41.39 -40.62 46.40
C ARG A 12 41.86 -39.20 46.73
N CYS A 13 40.93 -38.34 47.17
CA CYS A 13 40.70 -38.10 48.61
C CYS A 13 39.59 -37.08 48.83
N GLU A 14 38.68 -37.41 49.74
CA GLU A 14 37.77 -36.51 50.44
C GLU A 14 38.57 -35.47 51.25
N ASN A 15 38.09 -34.23 51.34
CA ASN A 15 37.58 -33.72 52.61
C ASN A 15 37.00 -32.31 52.53
N ALA A 16 35.94 -32.16 53.31
CA ALA A 16 35.13 -30.98 53.50
C ALA A 16 35.88 -29.80 54.14
N ARG A 17 35.49 -28.58 53.77
CA ARG A 17 35.45 -27.43 54.69
C ARG A 17 34.18 -26.62 54.46
N MET A 18 33.36 -26.57 55.50
CA MET A 18 32.32 -25.57 55.72
C MET A 18 32.95 -24.17 55.79
N GLY A 19 32.23 -23.15 55.33
CA GLY A 19 32.58 -21.78 55.71
C GLY A 19 31.97 -20.65 54.88
N SER A 20 30.89 -20.08 55.42
CA SER A 20 30.50 -18.67 55.31
C SER A 20 29.66 -18.18 54.11
N LYS A 21 28.38 -17.95 54.43
CA LYS A 21 27.62 -16.69 54.28
C LYS A 21 28.04 -15.77 53.12
N GLY A 22 27.15 -15.61 52.14
CA GLY A 22 27.24 -14.49 51.21
C GLY A 22 26.12 -14.39 50.18
N LYS A 23 25.16 -13.51 50.47
CA LYS A 23 24.28 -12.79 49.52
C LYS A 23 23.14 -13.61 48.89
N GLY A 24 21.95 -13.43 49.47
CA GLY A 24 20.69 -13.68 48.78
C GLY A 24 20.63 -12.89 47.48
N GLY A 25 20.62 -13.61 46.36
CA GLY A 25 20.34 -13.06 45.05
C GLY A 25 18.90 -12.55 45.04
N ARG A 26 18.71 -11.27 44.75
CA ARG A 26 17.40 -10.78 44.28
C ARG A 26 17.04 -11.58 43.03
N PRO A 27 15.80 -12.06 42.87
CA PRO A 27 15.39 -12.64 41.60
C PRO A 27 15.54 -11.56 40.54
N ARG A 28 16.40 -11.80 39.55
CA ARG A 28 16.41 -10.99 38.32
C ARG A 28 15.05 -11.23 37.69
N SER A 29 14.18 -10.24 37.76
CA SER A 29 12.95 -10.22 36.96
C SER A 29 13.38 -10.26 35.50
N VAL A 30 13.26 -11.43 34.89
CA VAL A 30 13.30 -11.56 33.43
C VAL A 30 12.00 -10.93 32.96
N HIS A 31 12.02 -9.62 32.75
CA HIS A 31 11.01 -8.98 31.93
C HIS A 31 11.29 -9.47 30.51
N SER A 32 10.71 -10.63 30.19
CA SER A 32 10.43 -10.99 28.80
C SER A 32 9.61 -9.83 28.25
N ARG A 33 10.26 -8.94 27.50
CA ARG A 33 9.54 -8.04 26.61
C ARG A 33 8.85 -8.99 25.65
N ALA A 34 7.57 -9.27 25.90
CA ALA A 34 6.71 -9.81 24.87
C ALA A 34 6.90 -8.87 23.67
N HIS A 35 7.56 -9.37 22.62
CA HIS A 35 7.39 -8.78 21.31
C HIS A 35 5.88 -8.86 21.10
N ILE A 36 5.17 -7.74 21.24
CA ILE A 36 3.83 -7.66 20.68
C ILE A 36 4.10 -7.78 19.18
N ILE A 37 3.89 -8.99 18.65
CA ILE A 37 3.81 -9.21 17.22
C ILE A 37 2.60 -8.37 16.82
N THR A 38 2.85 -7.17 16.31
CA THR A 38 1.78 -6.29 15.86
C THR A 38 1.30 -6.87 14.54
N MET A 39 0.17 -7.57 14.58
CA MET A 39 -0.51 -8.07 13.38
C MET A 39 -0.55 -6.96 12.32
N LEU A 40 -0.17 -7.29 11.09
CA LEU A 40 -0.21 -6.42 9.93
C LEU A 40 -1.26 -6.95 8.95
N LYS A 41 -2.18 -6.08 8.57
CA LYS A 41 -3.15 -6.34 7.52
C LYS A 41 -2.96 -5.38 6.35
N VAL A 42 -3.00 -5.95 5.16
CA VAL A 42 -3.20 -5.20 3.92
C VAL A 42 -4.67 -5.27 3.56
N ALA A 43 -5.30 -4.12 3.33
CA ALA A 43 -6.69 -4.05 2.91
C ALA A 43 -6.80 -3.35 1.56
N LYS A 44 -7.41 -4.01 0.58
CA LYS A 44 -7.68 -3.44 -0.73
C LYS A 44 -9.15 -3.10 -0.88
N PHE A 45 -9.45 -1.92 -1.40
CA PHE A 45 -10.80 -1.44 -1.67
C PHE A 45 -11.02 -1.26 -3.18
N GLY A 46 -12.09 -1.88 -3.69
CA GLY A 46 -12.50 -1.79 -5.10
C GLY A 46 -13.13 -0.43 -5.45
N GLY A 47 -13.34 -0.18 -6.75
CA GLY A 47 -13.80 1.13 -7.20
C GLY A 47 -15.18 1.54 -6.67
N SER A 48 -16.09 0.60 -6.47
CA SER A 48 -17.40 0.90 -5.88
C SER A 48 -17.30 1.37 -4.42
N SER A 49 -16.35 0.83 -3.65
CA SER A 49 -16.02 1.30 -2.30
C SER A 49 -15.35 2.69 -2.28
N MET A 50 -15.00 3.22 -3.46
CA MET A 50 -14.35 4.53 -3.64
C MET A 50 -15.25 5.49 -4.44
N ALA A 51 -16.53 5.19 -4.62
CA ALA A 51 -17.38 5.90 -5.59
C ALA A 51 -17.73 7.34 -5.18
N ASP A 52 -17.89 7.61 -3.88
CA ASP A 52 -18.32 8.89 -3.33
C ASP A 52 -17.91 9.05 -1.85
N ALA A 53 -18.17 10.23 -1.27
CA ALA A 53 -17.87 10.54 0.12
C ALA A 53 -18.56 9.58 1.11
N GLY A 54 -19.76 9.11 0.81
CA GLY A 54 -20.46 8.11 1.62
C GLY A 54 -19.70 6.79 1.70
N GLN A 55 -19.16 6.32 0.57
CA GLN A 55 -18.32 5.13 0.52
C GLN A 55 -16.98 5.33 1.22
N PHE A 56 -16.35 6.50 1.08
CA PHE A 56 -15.14 6.84 1.84
C PHE A 56 -15.35 6.74 3.35
N ARG A 57 -16.48 7.22 3.88
CA ARG A 57 -16.83 7.09 5.31
C ARG A 57 -16.96 5.62 5.74
N LYS A 58 -17.53 4.76 4.90
CA LYS A 58 -17.60 3.31 5.15
C LYS A 58 -16.22 2.68 5.17
N VAL A 59 -15.38 2.99 4.18
CA VAL A 59 -13.99 2.51 4.11
C VAL A 59 -13.20 2.93 5.35
N LYS A 60 -13.29 4.19 5.78
CA LYS A 60 -12.67 4.67 7.02
C LYS A 60 -13.17 3.89 8.24
N SER A 61 -14.47 3.69 8.36
CA SER A 61 -15.06 2.91 9.47
C SER A 61 -14.54 1.46 9.50
N ILE A 62 -14.39 0.83 8.32
CA ILE A 62 -13.78 -0.51 8.21
C ILE A 62 -12.33 -0.46 8.66
N ILE A 63 -11.53 0.50 8.18
CA ILE A 63 -10.11 0.60 8.53
C ILE A 63 -9.92 0.83 10.03
N GLU A 64 -10.67 1.76 10.62
CA GLU A 64 -10.56 2.12 12.04
C GLU A 64 -11.07 1.03 12.99
N ALA A 65 -11.93 0.12 12.51
CA ALA A 65 -12.41 -1.03 13.30
C ALA A 65 -11.31 -2.06 13.61
N ASP A 66 -10.17 -2.02 12.91
CA ASP A 66 -9.03 -2.90 13.19
C ASP A 66 -7.68 -2.16 13.01
N PRO A 67 -6.96 -1.85 14.09
CA PRO A 67 -5.69 -1.12 14.02
C PRO A 67 -4.56 -1.89 13.30
N ALA A 68 -4.76 -3.18 12.98
CA ALA A 68 -3.83 -3.93 12.15
C ALA A 68 -3.88 -3.52 10.67
N ARG A 69 -4.96 -2.85 10.20
CA ARG A 69 -5.11 -2.32 8.83
C ARG A 69 -4.24 -1.08 8.63
N LYS A 70 -2.96 -1.31 8.33
CA LYS A 70 -1.96 -0.24 8.17
C LYS A 70 -1.60 0.04 6.71
N VAL A 71 -1.84 -0.90 5.81
CA VAL A 71 -1.49 -0.76 4.38
C VAL A 71 -2.76 -0.85 3.57
N ILE A 72 -3.15 0.26 2.96
CA ILE A 72 -4.40 0.39 2.24
C ILE A 72 -4.11 0.54 0.76
N VAL A 73 -4.70 -0.33 -0.06
CA VAL A 73 -4.64 -0.23 -1.53
C VAL A 73 -6.00 0.18 -2.04
N VAL A 74 -6.09 1.25 -2.83
CA VAL A 74 -7.38 1.73 -3.34
C VAL A 74 -7.41 1.77 -4.85
N SER A 75 -8.60 1.54 -5.39
CA SER A 75 -8.90 1.72 -6.80
C SER A 75 -9.36 3.15 -7.10
N ALA A 76 -9.47 3.50 -8.38
CA ALA A 76 -10.18 4.71 -8.81
C ALA A 76 -11.67 4.65 -8.44
N ALA A 77 -12.31 5.80 -8.30
CA ALA A 77 -13.75 5.90 -8.07
C ALA A 77 -14.56 5.15 -9.16
N GLY A 78 -15.35 4.19 -8.71
CA GLY A 78 -16.28 3.43 -9.53
C GLY A 78 -17.56 4.21 -9.82
N LYS A 79 -18.62 3.48 -10.16
CA LYS A 79 -19.94 4.06 -10.39
C LYS A 79 -20.66 4.29 -9.06
N ARG A 80 -21.31 5.44 -8.90
CA ARG A 80 -22.20 5.75 -7.75
C ARG A 80 -23.56 5.04 -7.88
N PHE A 81 -24.04 4.91 -9.10
CA PHE A 81 -25.29 4.24 -9.47
C PHE A 81 -25.19 3.63 -10.88
N LYS A 82 -26.19 2.85 -11.30
CA LYS A 82 -26.14 2.02 -12.52
C LYS A 82 -25.70 2.78 -13.79
N ASP A 83 -26.28 3.96 -13.99
CA ASP A 83 -26.08 4.79 -15.19
C ASP A 83 -24.92 5.80 -15.05
N ASP A 84 -24.20 5.76 -13.93
CA ASP A 84 -23.00 6.56 -13.72
C ASP A 84 -21.80 6.00 -14.49
N HIS A 85 -20.74 6.79 -14.63
CA HIS A 85 -19.50 6.41 -15.30
C HIS A 85 -18.41 6.03 -14.28
N LYS A 86 -17.55 5.08 -14.64
CA LYS A 86 -16.31 4.85 -13.89
C LYS A 86 -15.32 5.96 -14.24
N LEU A 87 -14.58 6.43 -13.25
CA LEU A 87 -13.63 7.53 -13.45
C LEU A 87 -12.50 7.14 -14.42
N THR A 88 -12.02 5.90 -14.34
CA THR A 88 -11.05 5.33 -15.28
C THR A 88 -11.53 5.37 -16.74
N ASP A 89 -12.80 5.11 -17.00
CA ASP A 89 -13.37 5.13 -18.35
C ASP A 89 -13.41 6.56 -18.91
N LEU A 90 -13.73 7.54 -18.06
CA LEU A 90 -13.68 8.96 -18.42
C LEU A 90 -12.24 9.41 -18.74
N LEU A 91 -11.23 8.93 -18.01
CA LEU A 91 -9.82 9.23 -18.30
C LEU A 91 -9.36 8.64 -19.64
N TYR A 92 -9.77 7.41 -19.96
CA TYR A 92 -9.54 6.84 -21.30
C TYR A 92 -10.25 7.66 -22.39
N LEU A 93 -11.46 8.15 -22.12
CA LEU A 93 -12.20 9.00 -23.05
C LEU A 93 -11.51 10.35 -23.26
N CYS A 94 -10.98 10.97 -22.20
CA CYS A 94 -10.16 12.18 -22.30
C CYS A 94 -8.94 11.96 -23.21
N HIS A 95 -8.21 10.86 -23.01
CA HIS A 95 -7.08 10.52 -23.88
C HIS A 95 -7.52 10.35 -25.33
N ALA A 96 -8.64 9.67 -25.57
CA ALA A 96 -9.18 9.45 -26.92
C ALA A 96 -9.53 10.78 -27.60
N HIS A 97 -10.25 11.67 -26.91
CA HIS A 97 -10.59 13.00 -27.42
C HIS A 97 -9.33 13.76 -27.87
N LYS A 98 -8.32 13.83 -27.00
CA LYS A 98 -7.06 14.52 -27.32
C LYS A 98 -6.31 13.88 -28.48
N LYS A 99 -6.24 12.55 -28.54
CA LYS A 99 -5.63 11.83 -29.66
C LYS A 99 -6.27 12.16 -31.01
N TYR A 100 -7.58 12.45 -31.03
CA TYR A 100 -8.33 12.76 -32.25
C TYR A 100 -8.58 14.27 -32.45
N GLY A 101 -7.91 15.14 -31.69
CA GLY A 101 -8.04 16.59 -31.83
C GLY A 101 -9.38 17.16 -31.37
N VAL A 102 -10.11 16.43 -30.53
CA VAL A 102 -11.38 16.86 -29.92
C VAL A 102 -11.09 17.38 -28.51
N SER A 103 -11.80 18.42 -28.08
CA SER A 103 -11.72 18.88 -26.68
C SER A 103 -12.17 17.78 -25.73
N CYS A 104 -11.39 17.56 -24.66
CA CYS A 104 -11.77 16.69 -23.56
C CYS A 104 -12.36 17.45 -22.37
N ASP A 105 -12.58 18.77 -22.48
CA ASP A 105 -12.96 19.62 -21.34
C ASP A 105 -14.22 19.14 -20.63
N PRO A 106 -15.33 18.83 -21.33
CA PRO A 106 -16.54 18.36 -20.65
C PRO A 106 -16.33 17.04 -19.89
N VAL A 107 -15.49 16.14 -20.43
CA VAL A 107 -15.17 14.86 -19.81
C VAL A 107 -14.24 15.06 -18.61
N PHE A 108 -13.27 15.97 -18.74
CA PHE A 108 -12.37 16.32 -17.66
C PHE A 108 -13.10 17.01 -16.50
N ASP A 109 -14.06 17.88 -16.80
CA ASP A 109 -14.85 18.57 -15.78
C ASP A 109 -15.69 17.58 -14.96
N MET A 110 -16.26 16.55 -15.60
CA MET A 110 -16.92 15.44 -14.86
C MET A 110 -15.98 14.70 -13.90
N ILE A 111 -14.69 14.55 -14.26
CA ILE A 111 -13.68 13.93 -13.40
C ILE A 111 -13.32 14.87 -12.25
N ALA A 112 -13.06 16.14 -12.57
CA ALA A 112 -12.68 17.18 -11.62
C ALA A 112 -13.77 17.39 -10.56
N ASP A 113 -15.03 17.51 -11.00
CA ASP A 113 -16.18 17.72 -10.12
C ASP A 113 -16.37 16.55 -9.16
N ARG A 114 -16.15 15.31 -9.61
CA ARG A 114 -16.21 14.14 -8.71
C ARG A 114 -15.21 14.23 -7.56
N TYR A 115 -13.98 14.66 -7.81
CA TYR A 115 -13.00 14.81 -6.73
C TYR A 115 -13.27 16.01 -5.84
N ARG A 116 -13.72 17.14 -6.41
CA ARG A 116 -14.12 18.33 -5.66
C ARG A 116 -15.29 18.04 -4.73
N GLU A 117 -16.31 17.32 -5.21
CA GLU A 117 -17.46 16.87 -4.41
C GLU A 117 -16.98 16.05 -3.20
N ILE A 118 -16.11 15.05 -3.41
CA ILE A 118 -15.55 14.23 -2.34
C ILE A 118 -14.76 15.08 -1.33
N CYS A 119 -13.91 16.00 -1.81
CA CYS A 119 -13.13 16.87 -0.94
C CYS A 119 -14.02 17.78 -0.09
N ALA A 120 -15.00 18.42 -0.70
CA ALA A 120 -15.91 19.33 -0.04
C ALA A 120 -16.79 18.62 1.00
N GLU A 121 -17.36 17.45 0.66
CA GLU A 121 -18.23 16.69 1.56
C GLU A 121 -17.49 16.06 2.75
N LEU A 122 -16.21 15.76 2.61
CA LEU A 122 -15.38 15.16 3.67
C LEU A 122 -14.52 16.19 4.43
N GLY A 123 -14.44 17.43 3.94
CA GLY A 123 -13.61 18.47 4.53
C GLY A 123 -12.11 18.17 4.41
N LEU A 124 -11.67 17.69 3.24
CA LEU A 124 -10.28 17.31 2.99
C LEU A 124 -9.35 18.52 2.86
N SER A 125 -8.09 18.35 3.26
CA SER A 125 -7.04 19.37 3.22
C SER A 125 -6.24 19.39 1.92
N VAL A 126 -6.40 18.36 1.08
CA VAL A 126 -5.74 18.26 -0.23
C VAL A 126 -6.18 19.42 -1.13
N ASP A 127 -5.20 20.16 -1.67
CA ASP A 127 -5.43 21.17 -2.71
C ASP A 127 -5.69 20.48 -4.07
N ILE A 128 -6.90 19.96 -4.22
CA ILE A 128 -7.30 19.19 -5.38
C ILE A 128 -7.37 20.04 -6.66
N ASP A 129 -7.64 21.34 -6.54
CA ASP A 129 -7.74 22.22 -7.71
C ASP A 129 -6.38 22.49 -8.35
N SER A 130 -5.33 22.67 -7.55
CA SER A 130 -3.95 22.77 -8.06
C SER A 130 -3.52 21.48 -8.76
N GLU A 131 -3.84 20.32 -8.17
CA GLU A 131 -3.54 19.00 -8.74
C GLU A 131 -4.26 18.75 -10.08
N LEU A 132 -5.55 19.09 -10.16
CA LEU A 132 -6.34 18.97 -11.37
C LEU A 132 -5.86 19.95 -12.46
N SER A 133 -5.45 21.15 -12.06
CA SER A 133 -4.89 22.15 -12.99
C SER A 133 -3.58 21.66 -13.59
N ALA A 134 -2.68 21.12 -12.76
CA ALA A 134 -1.44 20.51 -13.23
C ALA A 134 -1.69 19.32 -14.18
N LEU A 135 -2.65 18.44 -13.86
CA LEU A 135 -3.02 17.35 -14.77
C LEU A 135 -3.56 17.88 -16.10
N ARG A 136 -4.35 18.95 -16.09
CA ARG A 136 -4.87 19.57 -17.31
C ARG A 136 -3.72 20.11 -18.18
N GLU A 137 -2.71 20.74 -17.58
CA GLU A 137 -1.49 21.17 -18.30
C GLU A 137 -0.73 19.98 -18.89
N GLU A 138 -0.55 18.88 -18.15
CA GLU A 138 0.07 17.67 -18.67
C GLU A 138 -0.73 17.10 -19.86
N ILE A 139 -2.06 17.10 -19.80
CA ILE A 139 -2.92 16.67 -20.90
C ILE A 139 -2.67 17.50 -22.16
N GLU A 140 -2.60 18.83 -22.04
CA GLU A 140 -2.28 19.71 -23.19
C GLU A 140 -0.86 19.50 -23.71
N ALA A 141 0.09 19.16 -22.83
CA ALA A 141 1.46 18.84 -23.20
C ALA A 141 1.64 17.44 -23.83
N GLY A 142 0.56 16.65 -23.97
CA GLY A 142 0.62 15.33 -24.60
C GLY A 142 0.98 14.20 -23.64
N ILE A 143 0.42 14.21 -22.44
CA ILE A 143 0.51 13.13 -21.46
C ILE A 143 0.30 11.73 -22.08
N SER A 144 1.04 10.74 -21.59
CA SER A 144 0.82 9.36 -22.01
C SER A 144 -0.51 8.81 -21.49
N LYS A 145 -1.13 7.90 -22.24
CA LYS A 145 -2.35 7.17 -21.84
C LYS A 145 -2.22 6.56 -20.45
N ASP A 146 -1.11 5.88 -20.19
CA ASP A 146 -0.89 5.16 -18.94
C ASP A 146 -0.77 6.13 -17.75
N LYS A 147 -0.05 7.25 -17.93
CA LYS A 147 0.02 8.32 -16.92
C LYS A 147 -1.37 8.93 -16.68
N LEU A 148 -2.11 9.29 -17.73
CA LEU A 148 -3.44 9.91 -17.57
C LEU A 148 -4.40 8.99 -16.81
N VAL A 149 -4.50 7.72 -17.22
CA VAL A 149 -5.44 6.78 -16.61
C VAL A 149 -5.03 6.42 -15.18
N SER A 150 -3.73 6.40 -14.88
CA SER A 150 -3.22 6.20 -13.51
C SER A 150 -3.74 7.25 -12.52
N ARG A 151 -4.08 8.46 -13.00
CA ARG A 151 -4.52 9.56 -12.13
C ARG A 151 -5.83 9.28 -11.40
N GLY A 152 -6.65 8.37 -11.95
CA GLY A 152 -7.86 7.90 -11.28
C GLY A 152 -7.57 7.34 -9.88
N GLU A 153 -6.53 6.51 -9.77
CA GLU A 153 -6.16 5.89 -8.49
C GLU A 153 -5.24 6.78 -7.68
N TYR A 154 -4.37 7.56 -8.34
CA TYR A 154 -3.50 8.55 -7.69
C TYR A 154 -4.32 9.49 -6.80
N PHE A 155 -5.35 10.15 -7.36
CA PHE A 155 -6.18 11.08 -6.59
C PHE A 155 -7.02 10.35 -5.55
N SER A 156 -7.63 9.21 -5.88
CA SER A 156 -8.41 8.43 -4.91
C SER A 156 -7.59 8.03 -3.68
N ALA A 157 -6.34 7.60 -3.88
CA ALA A 157 -5.40 7.27 -2.81
C ALA A 157 -4.96 8.50 -2.02
N LYS A 158 -4.69 9.62 -2.69
CA LYS A 158 -4.31 10.89 -2.04
C LYS A 158 -5.42 11.42 -1.14
N LEU A 159 -6.66 11.42 -1.62
CA LEU A 159 -7.83 11.85 -0.84
C LEU A 159 -8.10 10.91 0.34
N MET A 160 -7.98 9.59 0.14
CA MET A 160 -8.16 8.61 1.22
C MET A 160 -7.05 8.71 2.27
N ALA A 161 -5.81 8.94 1.86
CA ALA A 161 -4.68 9.16 2.78
C ALA A 161 -4.95 10.34 3.72
N ASP A 162 -5.35 11.48 3.16
CA ASP A 162 -5.72 12.67 3.93
C ASP A 162 -6.91 12.39 4.85
N PHE A 163 -7.96 11.72 4.34
CA PHE A 163 -9.15 11.40 5.13
C PHE A 163 -8.86 10.47 6.32
N LEU A 164 -7.91 9.54 6.17
CA LEU A 164 -7.48 8.61 7.24
C LEU A 164 -6.41 9.20 8.16
N GLY A 165 -5.71 10.26 7.74
CA GLY A 165 -4.46 10.70 8.38
C GLY A 165 -3.33 9.67 8.22
N TYR A 166 -3.30 8.97 7.09
CA TYR A 166 -2.27 8.01 6.71
C TYR A 166 -1.31 8.67 5.70
N ASP A 167 -0.12 8.11 5.55
CA ASP A 167 0.83 8.59 4.56
C ASP A 167 0.39 8.18 3.15
N PHE A 168 0.31 9.14 2.24
CA PHE A 168 0.16 8.83 0.82
C PHE A 168 1.48 8.28 0.27
N LEU A 169 1.48 7.05 -0.24
CA LEU A 169 2.62 6.44 -0.93
C LEU A 169 2.26 6.23 -2.40
N ASN A 170 2.85 7.03 -3.29
CA ASN A 170 2.64 6.88 -4.72
C ASN A 170 3.22 5.55 -5.22
N ALA A 171 2.44 4.79 -5.99
CA ALA A 171 2.82 3.46 -6.48
C ALA A 171 4.05 3.49 -7.41
N GLU A 172 4.32 4.60 -8.10
CA GLU A 172 5.52 4.76 -8.93
C GLU A 172 6.84 4.67 -8.15
N LEU A 173 6.80 4.85 -6.82
CA LEU A 173 7.99 4.81 -5.98
C LEU A 173 8.38 3.38 -5.60
N TRP A 174 7.44 2.43 -5.63
CA TRP A 174 7.66 1.09 -5.10
C TRP A 174 7.24 -0.04 -6.02
N LEU A 175 6.25 0.13 -6.91
CA LEU A 175 5.87 -0.91 -7.85
C LEU A 175 6.66 -0.73 -9.15
N HIS A 176 7.64 -1.60 -9.38
CA HIS A 176 8.56 -1.52 -10.51
C HIS A 176 8.29 -2.61 -11.55
N PHE A 177 8.44 -2.23 -12.81
CA PHE A 177 8.38 -3.14 -13.95
C PHE A 177 9.77 -3.35 -14.57
N SER A 178 9.98 -4.53 -15.14
CA SER A 178 11.07 -4.82 -16.07
C SER A 178 10.77 -4.23 -17.46
N PHE A 179 11.80 -4.13 -18.32
CA PHE A 179 11.63 -3.62 -19.69
C PHE A 179 10.63 -4.43 -20.55
N ASP A 180 10.49 -5.73 -20.28
CA ASP A 180 9.48 -6.59 -20.92
C ASP A 180 8.05 -6.34 -20.41
N GLY A 181 7.89 -5.52 -19.37
CA GLY A 181 6.61 -5.17 -18.77
C GLY A 181 6.10 -6.12 -17.71
N THR A 182 6.90 -7.11 -17.32
CA THR A 182 6.61 -7.92 -16.14
C THR A 182 6.95 -7.14 -14.87
N ILE A 183 6.33 -7.52 -13.75
CA ILE A 183 6.59 -6.89 -12.46
C ILE A 183 7.94 -7.38 -11.94
N ASP A 184 8.84 -6.44 -11.65
CA ASP A 184 10.11 -6.70 -10.96
C ASP A 184 9.81 -6.83 -9.46
N LYS A 185 9.50 -8.05 -9.02
CA LYS A 185 9.08 -8.32 -7.65
C LYS A 185 10.16 -8.03 -6.62
N GLU A 186 11.41 -8.39 -6.92
CA GLU A 186 12.53 -8.23 -5.98
C GLU A 186 12.71 -6.75 -5.67
N ARG A 187 12.87 -5.92 -6.70
CA ARG A 187 12.96 -4.47 -6.53
C ARG A 187 11.71 -3.87 -5.88
N SER A 188 10.52 -4.36 -6.27
CA SER A 188 9.28 -3.80 -5.73
C SER A 188 9.11 -4.08 -4.24
N TYR A 189 9.53 -5.27 -3.79
CA TYR A 189 9.43 -5.67 -2.39
C TYR A 189 10.42 -4.89 -1.54
N GLU A 190 11.68 -4.80 -1.98
CA GLU A 190 12.71 -4.01 -1.31
C GLU A 190 12.31 -2.54 -1.13
N GLU A 191 11.77 -1.92 -2.18
CA GLU A 191 11.34 -0.52 -2.12
C GLU A 191 10.12 -0.34 -1.21
N LEU A 192 9.14 -1.24 -1.28
CA LEU A 192 7.96 -1.13 -0.42
C LEU A 192 8.31 -1.36 1.05
N GLU A 193 9.14 -2.35 1.37
CA GLU A 193 9.65 -2.57 2.73
C GLU A 193 10.34 -1.31 3.26
N ARG A 194 11.25 -0.74 2.47
CA ARG A 194 11.99 0.48 2.83
C ARG A 194 11.07 1.68 3.04
N LEU A 195 10.05 1.84 2.20
CA LEU A 195 9.19 3.01 2.20
C LEU A 195 8.00 2.91 3.16
N ALA A 196 7.52 1.71 3.49
CA ALA A 196 6.28 1.50 4.24
C ALA A 196 6.48 0.86 5.62
N SER A 197 7.64 0.27 5.92
CA SER A 197 7.86 -0.40 7.21
C SER A 197 7.61 0.52 8.41
N GLY A 198 6.79 0.05 9.35
CA GLY A 198 6.40 0.78 10.56
C GLY A 198 5.41 1.94 10.34
N ARG A 199 4.97 2.19 9.10
CA ARG A 199 4.07 3.30 8.74
C ARG A 199 2.64 2.82 8.51
N ARG A 200 1.74 3.79 8.40
CA ARG A 200 0.36 3.59 7.94
C ARG A 200 0.25 4.29 6.59
N ILE A 201 0.01 3.53 5.52
CA ILE A 201 0.07 4.05 4.16
C ILE A 201 -1.22 3.80 3.38
N VAL A 202 -1.50 4.69 2.43
CA VAL A 202 -2.45 4.46 1.34
C VAL A 202 -1.69 4.54 0.02
N THR A 203 -1.81 3.51 -0.82
CA THR A 203 -1.18 3.46 -2.14
C THR A 203 -2.21 3.23 -3.26
N PRO A 204 -2.03 3.84 -4.44
CA PRO A 204 -2.73 3.45 -5.66
C PRO A 204 -2.46 1.97 -6.00
N GLY A 205 -3.38 1.33 -6.71
CA GLY A 205 -3.32 -0.10 -7.04
C GLY A 205 -3.06 -0.46 -8.51
N PHE A 206 -3.19 0.45 -9.47
CA PHE A 206 -3.30 0.10 -10.89
C PHE A 206 -2.03 0.35 -11.72
N TYR A 207 -1.01 0.98 -11.16
CA TYR A 207 0.16 1.38 -11.93
C TYR A 207 1.45 1.37 -11.10
N GLY A 208 2.57 1.44 -11.80
CA GLY A 208 3.91 1.54 -11.25
C GLY A 208 4.85 2.22 -12.25
N ALA A 209 6.16 2.08 -12.04
CA ALA A 209 7.20 2.71 -12.85
C ALA A 209 7.93 1.68 -13.73
N MET A 210 8.15 2.06 -14.99
CA MET A 210 9.10 1.41 -15.90
C MET A 210 10.55 1.81 -15.54
N PRO A 211 11.57 1.08 -16.03
CA PRO A 211 12.97 1.44 -15.75
C PRO A 211 13.38 2.82 -16.25
N ASP A 212 12.70 3.37 -17.26
CA ASP A 212 12.90 4.73 -17.78
C ASP A 212 12.14 5.82 -16.98
N GLY A 213 11.45 5.44 -15.90
CA GLY A 213 10.66 6.32 -15.06
C GLY A 213 9.25 6.62 -15.60
N SER A 214 8.90 6.13 -16.79
CA SER A 214 7.54 6.29 -17.31
C SER A 214 6.54 5.46 -16.52
N ILE A 215 5.30 5.95 -16.43
CA ILE A 215 4.22 5.22 -15.76
C ILE A 215 3.69 4.12 -16.68
N ARG A 216 3.50 2.94 -16.10
CA ARG A 216 2.85 1.80 -16.74
C ARG A 216 1.69 1.31 -15.90
N VAL A 217 0.56 1.06 -16.55
CA VAL A 217 -0.61 0.46 -15.91
C VAL A 217 -0.56 -1.07 -15.98
N LEU A 218 -1.18 -1.73 -15.00
CA LEU A 218 -1.33 -3.18 -14.97
C LEU A 218 -2.29 -3.66 -16.06
N THR A 219 -1.93 -4.74 -16.75
CA THR A 219 -2.74 -5.28 -17.86
C THR A 219 -3.78 -6.31 -17.41
N ARG A 220 -3.64 -6.87 -16.20
CA ARG A 220 -4.56 -7.85 -15.59
C ARG A 220 -4.61 -7.70 -14.08
N GLY A 221 -5.75 -8.04 -13.48
CA GLY A 221 -5.96 -8.10 -12.03
C GLY A 221 -5.94 -6.74 -11.30
N GLY A 222 -5.42 -5.68 -11.92
CA GLY A 222 -5.47 -4.32 -11.42
C GLY A 222 -5.01 -4.20 -9.97
N SER A 223 -5.78 -3.44 -9.18
CA SER A 223 -5.50 -3.19 -7.76
C SER A 223 -5.49 -4.44 -6.88
N ASP A 224 -6.12 -5.55 -7.28
CA ASP A 224 -6.07 -6.82 -6.54
C ASP A 224 -4.65 -7.41 -6.53
N VAL A 225 -3.93 -7.27 -7.66
CA VAL A 225 -2.53 -7.73 -7.78
C VAL A 225 -1.63 -6.90 -6.88
N THR A 226 -1.82 -5.58 -6.87
CA THR A 226 -1.03 -4.68 -6.00
C THR A 226 -1.28 -4.94 -4.53
N GLY A 227 -2.53 -5.22 -4.11
CA GLY A 227 -2.83 -5.67 -2.74
C GLY A 227 -2.09 -6.94 -2.35
N ALA A 228 -2.08 -7.95 -3.23
CA ALA A 228 -1.37 -9.20 -2.99
C ALA A 228 0.15 -9.01 -2.95
N LEU A 229 0.73 -8.17 -3.83
CA LEU A 229 2.15 -7.84 -3.83
C LEU A 229 2.55 -7.10 -2.56
N ALA A 230 1.76 -6.12 -2.13
CA ALA A 230 2.03 -5.39 -0.90
C ALA A 230 1.97 -6.29 0.34
N ALA A 231 1.02 -7.22 0.39
CA ALA A 231 0.92 -8.20 1.47
C ALA A 231 2.13 -9.14 1.50
N ALA A 232 2.57 -9.61 0.34
CA ALA A 232 3.75 -10.47 0.24
C ALA A 232 5.05 -9.73 0.57
N ALA A 233 5.21 -8.49 0.09
CA ALA A 233 6.39 -7.66 0.35
C ALA A 233 6.56 -7.32 1.84
N LEU A 234 5.46 -7.09 2.55
CA LEU A 234 5.51 -6.67 3.95
C LEU A 234 5.29 -7.82 4.95
N ASP A 235 5.31 -9.06 4.47
CA ASP A 235 5.01 -10.27 5.25
C ASP A 235 3.75 -10.11 6.10
N ALA A 236 2.67 -9.61 5.48
CA ALA A 236 1.43 -9.31 6.17
C ALA A 236 0.70 -10.59 6.58
N ASP A 237 0.18 -10.60 7.81
CA ASP A 237 -0.56 -11.75 8.35
C ASP A 237 -1.85 -12.03 7.58
N VAL A 238 -2.51 -10.98 7.08
CA VAL A 238 -3.76 -11.10 6.32
C VAL A 238 -3.80 -10.09 5.17
N TYR A 239 -4.18 -10.59 4.00
CA TYR A 239 -4.65 -9.76 2.89
C TYR A 239 -6.19 -9.80 2.83
N GLU A 240 -6.82 -8.65 3.01
CA GLU A 240 -8.27 -8.47 2.88
C GLU A 240 -8.60 -7.79 1.54
N ASN A 241 -9.43 -8.42 0.72
CA ASN A 241 -9.96 -7.81 -0.50
C ASN A 241 -11.44 -7.44 -0.30
N TRP A 242 -11.71 -6.14 -0.14
CA TRP A 242 -13.05 -5.61 0.10
C TRP A 242 -13.73 -5.31 -1.23
N THR A 243 -14.81 -6.06 -1.49
CA THR A 243 -15.64 -5.97 -2.68
C THR A 243 -17.12 -5.93 -2.29
N ASP A 244 -17.98 -5.53 -3.23
CA ASP A 244 -19.43 -5.46 -3.02
C ASP A 244 -20.13 -6.82 -3.23
N VAL A 245 -19.38 -7.90 -3.42
CA VAL A 245 -19.90 -9.27 -3.51
C VAL A 245 -19.45 -10.07 -2.29
N SER A 246 -20.44 -10.58 -1.55
CA SER A 246 -20.27 -11.45 -0.38
C SER A 246 -20.21 -12.91 -0.76
#